data_AF-A0A921ZJ15-F1
#
_entry.id   AF-A0A921ZJ15-F1
#
_cell.length_a   1.000
_cell.length_b   1.000
_cell.length_c   1.000
_cell.angle_alpha   90.00
_cell.angle_beta   90.00
_cell.angle_gamma   90.00
#
_symmetry.space_group_name_H-M   'P 1'
#
loop_
_entity.id
_entity.type
_entity.pdbx_description
1 polymer ?
#
loop_
_entity_poly.entity_id
_entity_poly.type
_entity_poly.pdbx_seq_one_letter_code
_entity_poly.pdbx_strand_id
1 'polypeptide(L)'
;MKLCKNLKGGLQEVADQLEIRRVGPQHQAGSDSHLTGMAFFKIKEIFFDGNIESTSGHLYGLGAPFTNNVNNFQDNIDNNSSS
;
A
#
# COMPACT_ATOMS: atom_id res chain seq x y z
N MET A 1 7.58 -12.44 -2.29
CA MET A 1 7.52 -11.10 -1.67
C MET A 1 8.90 -10.65 -1.21
N LYS A 2 9.60 -9.86 -2.03
CA LYS A 2 10.68 -9.02 -1.49
C LYS A 2 9.97 -7.95 -0.66
N LEU A 3 10.07 -8.02 0.65
CA LEU A 3 9.57 -6.94 1.50
C LEU A 3 10.36 -5.67 1.14
N CYS A 4 9.73 -4.48 1.19
CA CYS A 4 10.31 -3.17 0.91
C CYS A 4 11.45 -2.77 1.89
N LYS A 5 12.27 -3.70 2.34
CA LYS A 5 13.28 -3.58 3.42
C LYS A 5 14.32 -2.49 3.17
N ASN A 6 14.51 -2.11 1.90
CA ASN A 6 15.47 -1.08 1.53
C ASN A 6 14.82 0.28 1.25
N LEU A 7 13.49 0.37 1.18
CA LEU A 7 12.77 1.62 1.00
C LEU A 7 12.53 2.29 2.33
N LYS A 8 13.17 3.43 2.55
CA LYS A 8 13.04 4.23 3.79
C LYS A 8 13.20 5.71 3.51
N GLY A 9 12.63 6.53 4.39
CA GLY A 9 12.73 7.99 4.33
C GLY A 9 11.43 8.66 3.88
N GLY A 10 11.54 9.94 3.56
CA GLY A 10 10.45 10.74 2.99
C GLY A 10 10.20 10.46 1.51
N LEU A 11 9.18 11.12 0.95
CA LEU A 11 8.73 10.89 -0.44
C LEU A 11 9.87 11.07 -1.47
N GLN A 12 10.72 12.08 -1.31
CA GLN A 12 11.82 12.33 -2.25
C GLN A 12 12.90 11.25 -2.16
N GLU A 13 13.31 10.86 -0.96
CA GLU A 13 14.33 9.81 -0.76
C GLU A 13 13.86 8.46 -1.33
N VAL A 14 12.57 8.14 -1.15
CA VAL A 14 11.94 6.95 -1.73
C VAL A 14 11.91 7.03 -3.26
N ALA A 15 11.57 8.19 -3.83
CA ALA A 15 11.59 8.37 -5.27
C ALA A 15 13.00 8.20 -5.86
N ASP A 16 14.03 8.71 -5.19
CA ASP A 16 15.42 8.57 -5.62
C ASP A 16 15.88 7.10 -5.59
N GLN A 17 15.52 6.35 -4.53
CA GLN A 17 15.80 4.91 -4.41
C GLN A 17 15.05 4.07 -5.46
N LEU A 18 13.88 4.55 -5.90
CA LEU A 18 13.11 3.97 -6.98
C LEU A 18 13.51 4.51 -8.35
N GLU A 19 14.52 5.38 -8.47
CA GLU A 19 14.95 6.00 -9.73
C GLU A 19 13.78 6.68 -10.48
N ILE A 20 12.92 7.38 -9.74
CA ILE A 20 11.79 8.13 -10.28
C ILE A 20 12.14 9.62 -10.34
N ARG A 21 12.06 10.20 -11.53
CA ARG A 21 12.29 11.63 -11.72
C ARG A 21 11.03 12.44 -11.38
N ARG A 22 11.18 13.43 -10.49
CA ARG A 22 10.14 14.42 -10.18
C ARG A 22 9.84 15.33 -11.39
N VAL A 23 8.56 15.65 -11.56
CA VAL A 23 8.07 16.70 -12.46
C VAL A 23 7.44 17.82 -11.63
N GLY A 24 7.89 19.06 -11.86
CA GLY A 24 7.47 20.23 -11.09
C GLY A 24 8.26 20.44 -9.79
N PRO A 25 7.96 21.55 -9.07
CA PRO A 25 8.68 21.95 -7.86
C PRO A 25 8.34 21.06 -6.66
N GLN A 26 9.34 20.77 -5.83
CA GLN A 26 9.17 20.07 -4.56
C GLN A 26 8.31 20.89 -3.58
N HIS A 27 7.58 20.21 -2.69
CA HIS A 27 6.69 20.82 -1.69
C HIS A 27 5.48 21.57 -2.29
N GLN A 28 5.09 21.22 -3.51
CA GLN A 28 3.79 21.60 -4.07
C GLN A 28 2.91 20.36 -4.22
N ALA A 29 1.66 20.46 -3.76
CA ALA A 29 0.71 19.35 -3.76
C ALA A 29 0.56 18.69 -5.14
N GLY A 30 0.59 19.47 -6.23
CA GLY A 30 0.54 18.93 -7.59
C GLY A 30 1.75 18.05 -7.94
N SER A 31 2.97 18.54 -7.71
CA SER A 31 4.19 17.76 -7.98
C SER A 31 4.30 16.54 -7.06
N ASP A 32 3.96 16.71 -5.77
CA ASP A 32 4.06 15.65 -4.77
C ASP A 32 3.01 14.55 -5.01
N SER A 33 1.77 14.89 -5.39
CA SER A 33 0.76 13.89 -5.74
C SER A 33 1.13 13.10 -6.99
N HIS A 34 1.68 13.75 -8.01
CA HIS A 34 2.20 13.06 -9.20
C HIS A 34 3.33 12.10 -8.85
N LEU A 35 4.32 12.56 -8.07
CA LEU A 35 5.44 11.72 -7.63
C LEU A 35 4.98 10.54 -6.75
N THR A 36 4.00 10.78 -5.87
CA THR A 36 3.38 9.75 -5.02
C THR A 36 2.72 8.66 -5.87
N GLY A 37 1.96 9.05 -6.90
CA GLY A 37 1.32 8.10 -7.82
C GLY A 37 2.33 7.23 -8.56
N MET A 38 3.40 7.85 -9.11
CA MET A 38 4.48 7.12 -9.77
C MET A 38 5.16 6.12 -8.82
N ALA A 39 5.48 6.55 -7.60
CA ALA A 39 6.08 5.70 -6.59
C ALA A 39 5.18 4.51 -6.22
N PHE A 40 3.88 4.76 -6.04
CA PHE A 40 2.90 3.71 -5.72
C PHE A 40 2.87 2.61 -6.80
N PHE A 41 2.73 2.99 -8.08
CA PHE A 41 2.66 1.99 -9.16
C PHE A 41 3.96 1.21 -9.32
N LYS A 42 5.11 1.87 -9.18
CA LYS A 42 6.42 1.19 -9.24
C LYS A 42 6.63 0.22 -8.07
N ILE A 43 6.22 0.60 -6.86
CA ILE A 43 6.26 -0.28 -5.69
C ILE A 43 5.33 -1.49 -5.89
N LYS A 44 4.10 -1.24 -6.37
CA LYS A 44 3.10 -2.28 -6.65
C LYS A 44 3.63 -3.32 -7.65
N GLU A 45 4.35 -2.88 -8.67
CA GLU A 45 4.96 -3.76 -9.67
C GLU A 45 6.14 -4.57 -9.09
N ILE A 46 7.09 -3.91 -8.43
CA ILE A 46 8.37 -4.54 -8.01
C ILE A 46 8.22 -5.46 -6.80
N PHE A 47 7.36 -5.11 -5.83
CA PHE A 47 7.32 -5.78 -4.52
C PHE A 47 6.06 -6.60 -4.27
N PHE A 48 4.98 -6.29 -4.98
CA PHE A 48 3.64 -6.83 -4.73
C PHE A 48 3.10 -7.67 -5.89
N ASP A 49 3.85 -7.86 -6.97
CA ASP A 49 3.42 -8.59 -8.17
C ASP A 49 2.04 -8.11 -8.68
N GLY A 50 1.75 -6.81 -8.53
CA GLY A 50 0.47 -6.23 -8.91
C GLY A 50 -0.67 -6.35 -7.89
N ASN A 51 -0.49 -7.01 -6.74
CA ASN A 51 -1.54 -7.23 -5.73
C ASN A 51 -1.22 -6.57 -4.37
N ILE A 52 -1.96 -5.52 -4.01
CA ILE A 52 -1.74 -4.69 -2.81
C ILE A 52 -2.99 -4.54 -1.93
N GLU A 53 -4.03 -5.34 -2.18
CA GLU A 53 -5.34 -5.21 -1.49
C GLU A 53 -5.24 -5.33 0.04
N SER A 54 -4.30 -6.14 0.53
CA SER A 54 -4.09 -6.37 1.96
C SER A 54 -3.63 -5.12 2.74
N THR A 55 -3.18 -4.07 2.06
CA THR A 55 -2.74 -2.82 2.70
C THR A 55 -3.76 -1.69 2.61
N SER A 56 -4.93 -1.93 2.02
CA SER A 56 -5.97 -0.91 1.84
C SER A 56 -6.50 -0.40 3.19
N GLY A 57 -6.79 0.90 3.29
CA GLY A 57 -7.34 1.53 4.49
C GLY A 57 -6.37 1.73 5.67
N HIS A 58 -5.10 1.37 5.52
CA HIS A 58 -4.10 1.52 6.58
C HIS A 58 -3.31 2.83 6.42
N LEU A 59 -3.20 3.60 7.50
CA LEU A 59 -2.44 4.86 7.54
C LEU A 59 -1.18 4.70 8.41
N TYR A 60 -0.04 5.11 7.88
CA TYR A 60 1.24 5.04 8.61
C TYR A 60 1.17 5.79 9.94
N GLY A 61 1.59 5.14 11.03
CA GLY A 61 1.57 5.72 12.38
C GLY A 61 0.20 5.68 13.08
N LEU A 62 -0.83 5.09 12.47
CA LEU A 62 -2.18 4.99 13.05
C LEU A 62 -2.75 3.57 12.90
N GLY A 63 -3.35 3.05 13.97
CA GLY A 63 -3.94 1.71 14.03
C GLY A 63 -3.11 0.70 14.83
N ALA A 64 -3.73 -0.42 15.22
CA ALA A 64 -3.06 -1.51 15.91
C ALA A 64 -2.15 -2.30 14.94
N PRO A 65 -0.98 -2.83 15.39
CA PRO A 65 -0.15 -3.69 14.57
C PRO A 65 -0.93 -4.93 14.15
N PHE A 66 -0.76 -5.34 12.89
CA PHE A 66 -1.45 -6.50 12.31
C PHE A 66 -1.37 -7.73 13.23
N THR A 67 -2.51 -8.15 13.79
CA THR A 67 -2.75 -9.58 14.02
C THR A 67 -3.20 -10.14 12.68
N ASN A 68 -2.33 -10.86 11.98
CA ASN A 68 -2.70 -11.60 10.78
C ASN A 68 -3.77 -12.64 11.15
N ASN A 69 -5.05 -12.30 11.01
CA ASN A 69 -6.15 -13.26 11.05
C ASN A 69 -7.05 -13.03 9.85
N VAL A 70 -6.45 -13.17 8.67
CA VAL A 70 -7.19 -13.41 7.42
C VAL A 70 -7.51 -14.90 7.44
N ASN A 71 -8.63 -15.27 8.05
CA ASN A 71 -9.41 -16.50 7.84
C ASN A 71 -10.59 -16.50 8.83
N ASN A 72 -11.79 -16.12 8.36
CA ASN A 72 -13.13 -16.57 8.82
C ASN A 72 -14.22 -15.52 8.52
N PHE A 73 -14.37 -15.14 7.26
CA PHE A 73 -15.72 -14.91 6.73
C PHE A 73 -16.13 -16.19 6.01
N GLN A 74 -16.55 -17.17 6.81
CA GLN A 74 -17.32 -18.29 6.29
C GLN A 74 -18.79 -17.86 6.36
N ASP A 75 -19.41 -17.75 5.19
CA ASP A 75 -20.84 -17.61 5.04
C ASP A 75 -21.57 -18.67 5.87
N ASN A 76 -22.40 -18.21 6.80
CA ASN A 76 -23.44 -19.01 7.45
C ASN A 76 -24.74 -18.18 7.45
N ILE A 77 -25.19 -17.80 6.25
CA ILE A 77 -26.61 -17.62 5.98
C ILE A 77 -27.02 -18.89 5.27
N ASP A 78 -27.40 -19.90 6.03
CA ASP A 78 -28.38 -20.94 5.69
C ASP A 78 -28.37 -21.96 6.84
N ASN A 79 -29.58 -22.38 7.25
CA ASN A 79 -29.90 -23.39 8.28
C ASN A 79 -30.37 -22.87 9.65
N ASN A 80 -31.61 -22.36 9.68
CA ASN A 80 -32.60 -22.83 10.65
C ASN A 80 -33.99 -22.67 10.01
N SER A 81 -34.44 -23.67 9.26
CA SER A 81 -35.26 -24.80 9.74
C SER A 81 -36.75 -24.50 9.60
N SER A 82 -37.29 -24.99 8.50
CA SER A 82 -38.63 -25.55 8.39
C SER A 82 -38.97 -26.43 9.61
N SER A 83 -40.27 -26.42 9.95
CA SER A 83 -40.99 -27.20 10.98
C SER A 83 -41.14 -26.52 12.35
#